data_AF-A0A0B1P8A3-F1
#
_entry.id   AF-A0A0B1P8A3-F1
#
_cell.length_a   1.000
_cell.length_b   1.000
_cell.length_c   1.000
_cell.angle_alpha   90.00
_cell.angle_beta   90.00
_cell.angle_gamma   90.00
#
_symmetry.space_group_name_H-M   'P 1'
#
loop_
_entity.id
_entity.type
_entity.pdbx_description
1 polymer ?
#
loop_
_entity_poly.entity_id
_entity_poly.type
_entity_poly.pdbx_seq_one_letter_code
_entity_poly.pdbx_strand_id
1 'polypeptide(L)'
;MKWLDAKYFSLISEVDVPTHNRGNVLDLCFATHSLLAKGVSSYVQHDLDTTSDHIPLLITIPLETRRSHVEPKLRFSTINEKKFQFLLLLNISRMEPLQNKSPSNIDKRAEELVNILQSSFAGSAKKSLAEVLENLGGI
;
A
#
# COMPACT_ATOMS: atom_id res chain seq x y z
N MET A 1 -34.16 9.10 -15.56
CA MET A 1 -33.87 7.89 -14.76
C MET A 1 -33.37 6.70 -15.58
N LYS A 2 -33.93 6.34 -16.75
CA LYS A 2 -33.52 5.17 -17.56
C LYS A 2 -32.00 4.94 -17.74
N TRP A 3 -31.20 6.00 -17.87
CA TRP A 3 -29.74 5.90 -18.00
C TRP A 3 -29.06 5.46 -16.69
N LEU A 4 -29.51 5.99 -15.54
CA LEU A 4 -28.99 5.62 -14.21
C LEU A 4 -29.35 4.18 -13.87
N ASP A 5 -30.59 3.80 -14.16
CA ASP A 5 -31.11 2.44 -13.93
C ASP A 5 -30.31 1.41 -14.75
N ALA A 6 -30.05 1.72 -16.03
CA ALA A 6 -29.24 0.87 -16.91
C ALA A 6 -27.77 0.73 -16.45
N LYS A 7 -27.29 1.64 -15.60
CA LYS A 7 -25.92 1.64 -15.07
C LYS A 7 -25.85 1.26 -13.59
N TYR A 8 -26.99 0.90 -12.98
CA TYR A 8 -27.08 0.51 -11.57
C TYR A 8 -26.46 1.55 -10.63
N PHE A 9 -26.71 2.82 -10.90
CA PHE A 9 -26.39 3.92 -10.01
C PHE A 9 -27.59 4.28 -9.14
N SER A 10 -27.35 4.56 -7.87
CA SER A 10 -28.35 5.09 -6.95
C SER A 10 -27.95 6.49 -6.49
N LEU A 11 -28.93 7.37 -6.32
CA LEU A 11 -28.72 8.70 -5.78
C LEU A 11 -28.29 8.59 -4.30
N ILE A 12 -27.24 9.31 -3.93
CA ILE A 12 -26.75 9.40 -2.54
C ILE A 12 -26.68 10.84 -2.01
N SER A 13 -26.98 11.84 -2.83
CA SER A 13 -27.19 13.21 -2.35
C SER A 13 -28.32 13.27 -1.32
N GLU A 14 -28.21 14.24 -0.41
CA GLU A 14 -29.32 14.61 0.46
C GLU A 14 -30.51 15.10 -0.36
N VAL A 15 -31.70 14.63 0.01
CA VAL A 15 -32.94 14.98 -0.69
C VAL A 15 -33.38 16.38 -0.26
N ASP A 16 -33.70 17.22 -1.24
CA ASP A 16 -34.21 18.58 -1.04
C ASP A 16 -33.26 19.54 -0.30
N VAL A 17 -31.96 19.23 -0.23
CA VAL A 17 -30.94 20.11 0.36
C VAL A 17 -30.28 20.95 -0.74
N PRO A 18 -30.35 22.29 -0.68
CA PRO A 18 -29.73 23.16 -1.68
C PRO A 18 -28.21 22.97 -1.76
N THR A 19 -27.71 22.92 -3.00
CA THR A 19 -26.26 22.91 -3.30
C THR A 19 -25.80 24.25 -3.87
N HIS A 20 -26.68 25.23 -3.92
CA HIS A 20 -26.42 26.58 -4.38
C HIS A 20 -27.09 27.58 -3.42
N ASN A 21 -26.45 28.71 -3.17
CA ASN A 21 -26.97 29.78 -2.30
C ASN A 21 -28.32 30.41 -2.72
N ARG A 22 -28.84 30.07 -3.92
CA ARG A 22 -30.17 30.48 -4.41
C ARG A 22 -31.27 29.46 -4.07
N GLY A 23 -30.94 28.39 -3.35
CA GLY A 23 -31.90 27.35 -2.96
C GLY A 23 -32.06 26.21 -3.97
N ASN A 24 -31.24 26.15 -5.02
CA ASN A 24 -31.34 25.11 -6.04
C ASN A 24 -30.61 23.82 -5.64
N VAL A 25 -31.15 22.67 -6.06
CA VAL A 25 -30.56 21.33 -5.89
C VAL A 25 -30.09 20.83 -7.25
N LEU A 26 -28.92 21.28 -7.69
CA LEU A 26 -28.39 20.97 -9.03
C LEU A 26 -27.25 19.94 -8.99
N ASP A 27 -26.50 19.91 -7.89
CA ASP A 27 -25.35 19.05 -7.74
C ASP A 27 -25.78 17.69 -7.16
N LEU A 28 -25.79 16.68 -8.01
CA LEU A 28 -26.24 15.33 -7.68
C LEU A 28 -25.07 14.37 -7.58
N CYS A 29 -25.07 13.56 -6.53
CA CYS A 29 -24.09 12.52 -6.26
C CYS A 29 -24.75 11.15 -6.39
N PHE A 30 -24.12 10.26 -7.16
CA PHE A 30 -24.58 8.90 -7.38
C PHE A 30 -23.48 7.90 -7.06
N ALA A 31 -23.86 6.72 -6.56
CA ALA A 31 -22.94 5.63 -6.28
C ALA A 31 -23.41 4.33 -6.92
N THR A 32 -22.44 3.47 -7.26
CA THR A 32 -22.74 2.09 -7.65
C THR A 32 -23.24 1.30 -6.44
N HIS A 33 -24.03 0.25 -6.69
CA HIS A 33 -24.48 -0.66 -5.64
C HIS A 33 -23.32 -1.27 -4.82
N SER A 34 -22.17 -1.50 -5.45
CA SER A 34 -20.97 -2.01 -4.77
C SER A 34 -20.38 -1.02 -3.75
N LEU A 35 -20.46 0.29 -4.01
CA LEU A 35 -20.01 1.31 -3.06
C LEU A 35 -21.07 1.56 -1.98
N LEU A 36 -22.36 1.50 -2.33
CA LEU A 36 -23.46 1.54 -1.36
C LEU A 36 -23.34 0.43 -0.33
N ALA A 37 -23.09 -0.80 -0.78
CA ALA A 37 -22.91 -1.95 0.09
C ALA A 37 -21.71 -1.79 1.05
N LYS A 38 -20.72 -0.96 0.68
CA LYS A 38 -19.60 -0.62 1.55
C LYS A 38 -19.90 0.51 2.53
N GLY A 39 -20.99 1.26 2.33
CA GLY A 39 -21.39 2.37 3.19
C GLY A 39 -20.90 3.74 2.71
N VAL A 40 -20.79 3.96 1.39
CA VAL A 40 -20.53 5.31 0.85
C VAL A 40 -21.68 6.27 1.20
N SER A 41 -21.35 7.52 1.51
CA SER A 41 -22.33 8.57 1.79
C SER A 41 -21.89 9.92 1.21
N SER A 42 -22.84 10.83 0.99
CA SER A 42 -22.55 12.23 0.65
C SER A 42 -23.46 13.20 1.38
N TYR A 43 -22.93 14.37 1.71
CA TYR A 43 -23.63 15.45 2.41
C TYR A 43 -23.23 16.82 1.87
N VAL A 44 -24.11 17.81 1.98
CA VAL A 44 -23.81 19.22 1.73
C VAL A 44 -23.02 19.77 2.91
N GLN A 45 -21.85 20.33 2.63
CA GLN A 45 -20.94 20.84 3.65
C GLN A 45 -21.03 22.36 3.74
N HIS A 46 -21.75 22.85 4.74
CA HIS A 46 -21.95 24.28 4.98
C HIS A 46 -20.78 24.94 5.73
N ASP A 47 -20.00 24.16 6.48
CA ASP A 47 -18.95 24.68 7.37
C ASP A 47 -17.62 24.94 6.64
N LEU A 48 -17.56 24.72 5.33
CA LEU A 48 -16.36 24.97 4.53
C LEU A 48 -16.48 26.33 3.83
N ASP A 49 -15.64 27.27 4.25
CA ASP A 49 -15.58 28.59 3.62
C ASP A 49 -15.23 28.47 2.13
N THR A 50 -16.15 28.93 1.29
CA THR A 50 -16.02 28.95 -0.16
C THR A 50 -16.42 30.31 -0.70
N THR A 51 -15.70 30.82 -1.70
CA THR A 51 -16.07 32.04 -2.43
C THR A 51 -17.03 31.77 -3.59
N SER A 52 -17.42 30.51 -3.80
CA SER A 52 -18.38 30.10 -4.83
C SER A 52 -19.82 30.31 -4.34
N ASP A 53 -20.73 30.47 -5.29
CA ASP A 53 -22.18 30.41 -5.08
C ASP A 53 -22.72 28.98 -4.91
N HIS A 54 -21.91 27.96 -5.22
CA HIS A 54 -22.17 26.55 -4.93
C HIS A 54 -21.63 26.15 -3.55
N ILE A 55 -22.36 25.25 -2.90
CA ILE A 55 -22.05 24.69 -1.59
C ILE A 55 -21.33 23.34 -1.81
N PRO A 56 -20.17 23.09 -1.17
CA PRO A 56 -19.41 21.86 -1.36
C PRO A 56 -20.19 20.60 -0.95
N LEU A 57 -19.90 19.49 -1.65
CA LEU A 57 -20.36 18.15 -1.25
C LEU A 57 -19.21 17.38 -0.58
N LEU A 58 -19.43 16.90 0.64
CA LEU A 58 -18.54 15.98 1.33
C LEU A 58 -18.95 14.54 1.00
N ILE A 59 -18.04 13.75 0.44
CA ILE A 59 -18.28 12.34 0.09
C ILE A 59 -17.36 11.47 0.95
N THR A 60 -17.94 10.53 1.68
CA THR A 60 -17.17 9.56 2.50
C THR A 60 -17.18 8.20 1.82
N ILE A 61 -16.00 7.68 1.47
CA ILE A 61 -15.84 6.37 0.83
C ILE A 61 -15.09 5.44 1.79
N PRO A 62 -15.74 4.41 2.35
CA PRO A 62 -15.07 3.40 3.17
C PRO A 62 -14.19 2.51 2.29
N LEU A 63 -12.88 2.78 2.37
CA LEU A 63 -11.86 1.99 1.70
C LEU A 63 -11.46 0.83 2.62
N GLU A 64 -11.90 -0.38 2.27
CA GLU A 64 -11.24 -1.59 2.77
C GLU A 64 -9.87 -1.70 2.10
N THR A 65 -8.85 -1.09 2.71
CA THR A 65 -7.49 -1.53 2.48
C THR A 65 -7.39 -2.93 3.06
N ARG A 66 -7.45 -3.95 2.20
CA ARG A 66 -6.91 -5.26 2.59
C ARG A 66 -5.52 -4.99 3.14
N ARG A 67 -5.28 -5.29 4.42
CA ARG A 67 -3.92 -5.34 4.96
C ARG A 67 -3.20 -6.35 4.10
N SER A 68 -2.48 -5.88 3.09
CA SER A 68 -1.56 -6.72 2.33
C SER A 68 -0.61 -7.28 3.37
N HIS A 69 -0.49 -8.60 3.44
CA HIS A 69 0.57 -9.22 4.22
C HIS A 69 1.90 -8.74 3.61
N VAL A 70 2.43 -7.64 4.14
CA VAL A 70 3.70 -7.10 3.70
C VAL A 70 4.73 -8.13 4.13
N GLU A 71 5.33 -8.83 3.16
CA GLU A 71 6.38 -9.77 3.47
C GLU A 71 7.44 -9.07 4.34
N PRO A 72 7.74 -9.63 5.52
CA PRO A 72 8.58 -8.92 6.46
C PRO A 72 10.00 -8.79 5.89
N LYS A 73 10.40 -7.55 5.64
CA LYS A 73 11.70 -7.21 5.03
C LYS A 73 12.81 -7.33 6.06
N LEU A 74 13.97 -7.83 5.65
CA LEU A 74 15.19 -7.83 6.47
C LEU A 74 15.62 -6.39 6.79
N ARG A 75 16.02 -6.13 8.03
CA ARG A 75 16.43 -4.80 8.47
C ARG A 75 17.94 -4.69 8.65
N PHE A 76 18.58 -3.77 7.93
CA PHE A 76 20.01 -3.48 8.06
C PHE A 76 20.43 -3.13 9.48
N SER A 77 19.60 -2.42 10.23
CA SER A 77 19.88 -2.07 11.64
C SER A 77 19.90 -3.27 12.60
N THR A 78 19.52 -4.47 12.15
CA THR A 78 19.43 -5.67 12.99
C THR A 78 20.50 -6.71 12.67
N ILE A 79 21.48 -6.36 11.85
CA ILE A 79 22.59 -7.25 11.50
C ILE A 79 23.35 -7.63 12.77
N ASN A 80 23.54 -8.94 12.97
CA ASN A 80 24.57 -9.43 13.86
C ASN A 80 25.91 -9.44 13.10
N GLU A 81 26.76 -8.46 13.38
CA GLU A 81 28.02 -8.25 12.65
C GLU A 81 28.95 -9.47 12.67
N LYS A 82 29.11 -10.11 13.85
CA LYS A 82 29.97 -11.31 13.97
C LYS A 82 29.46 -12.45 13.11
N LYS A 83 28.14 -12.67 13.11
CA LYS A 83 27.50 -13.71 12.30
C LYS A 83 27.59 -13.37 10.81
N PHE A 84 27.40 -12.11 10.44
CA PHE A 84 27.55 -11.64 9.05
C PHE A 84 28.97 -11.89 8.54
N GLN A 85 29.99 -11.46 9.28
CA GLN A 85 31.40 -11.65 8.93
C GLN A 85 31.76 -13.12 8.80
N PHE A 86 31.31 -13.97 9.75
CA PHE A 86 31.52 -15.41 9.68
C PHE A 86 30.93 -16.03 8.40
N LEU A 87 29.67 -15.71 8.10
CA LEU A 87 28.99 -16.21 6.90
C LEU A 87 29.67 -15.68 5.62
N LEU A 88 30.09 -14.43 5.60
CA LEU A 88 30.77 -13.82 4.47
C LEU A 88 32.11 -14.51 4.19
N LEU A 89 32.93 -14.69 5.22
CA LEU A 89 34.24 -15.36 5.11
C LEU A 89 34.08 -16.82 4.65
N LEU A 90 33.13 -17.55 5.23
CA LEU A 90 32.87 -18.96 4.88
C LEU A 90 32.49 -19.14 3.41
N ASN A 91 31.75 -18.19 2.83
CA ASN A 91 31.34 -18.26 1.44
C ASN A 91 32.43 -17.75 0.48
N ILE A 92 33.13 -16.67 0.83
CA ILE A 92 34.24 -16.15 0.02
C ILE A 92 35.39 -17.18 -0.05
N SER A 93 35.68 -17.89 1.04
CA SER A 93 36.77 -18.88 1.06
C SER A 93 36.55 -20.07 0.12
N ARG A 94 35.31 -20.27 -0.38
CA ARG A 94 34.95 -21.31 -1.35
C ARG A 94 35.06 -20.83 -2.80
N MET A 95 35.39 -19.55 -3.02
CA MET A 95 35.51 -18.98 -4.34
C MET A 95 36.91 -19.25 -4.91
N GLU A 96 36.95 -19.96 -6.03
CA GLU A 96 38.20 -20.14 -6.78
C GLU A 96 38.64 -18.83 -7.46
N PRO A 97 39.95 -18.61 -7.66
CA PRO A 97 40.45 -17.46 -8.40
C PRO A 97 39.85 -17.36 -9.80
N LEU A 98 39.57 -16.13 -10.25
CA LEU A 98 39.06 -15.90 -11.60
C LEU A 98 40.16 -16.16 -12.65
N GLN A 99 40.10 -17.31 -13.33
CA GLN A 99 41.12 -17.73 -14.29
C GLN A 99 41.05 -16.96 -15.62
N ASN A 100 39.85 -16.64 -16.11
CA ASN A 100 39.63 -15.94 -17.38
C ASN A 100 38.80 -14.67 -17.14
N LYS A 101 39.36 -13.51 -17.49
CA LYS A 101 38.79 -12.16 -17.29
C LYS A 101 37.93 -11.68 -18.47
N SER A 102 37.26 -12.57 -19.18
CA SER A 102 36.26 -12.16 -20.17
C SER A 102 35.14 -11.36 -19.52
N PRO A 103 34.47 -10.43 -20.23
CA PRO A 103 33.38 -9.64 -19.66
C PRO A 103 32.29 -10.51 -19.01
N SER A 104 31.87 -11.58 -19.70
CA SER A 104 30.86 -12.51 -19.16
C SER A 104 31.29 -13.21 -17.86
N ASN A 105 32.57 -13.54 -17.71
CA ASN A 105 33.07 -14.16 -16.48
C ASN A 105 33.16 -13.17 -15.33
N ILE A 106 33.42 -11.88 -15.64
CA ILE A 106 33.40 -10.80 -14.65
C ILE A 106 31.97 -10.57 -14.16
N ASP A 107 30.99 -10.53 -15.06
CA ASP A 107 29.57 -10.34 -14.70
C ASP A 107 29.06 -11.49 -13.82
N LYS A 108 29.37 -12.75 -14.20
CA LYS A 108 29.05 -13.93 -13.38
C LYS A 108 29.69 -13.85 -12.00
N ARG A 109 30.95 -13.39 -11.92
CA ARG A 109 31.63 -13.20 -10.64
C ARG A 109 30.96 -12.12 -9.79
N ALA A 110 30.53 -11.02 -10.40
CA ALA A 110 29.81 -9.97 -9.69
C ALA A 110 28.48 -10.49 -9.13
N GLU A 111 27.74 -11.28 -9.91
CA GLU A 111 26.50 -11.92 -9.47
C GLU A 111 26.72 -12.88 -8.29
N GLU A 112 27.77 -13.71 -8.35
CA GLU A 112 28.17 -14.58 -7.23
C GLU A 112 28.45 -13.77 -5.95
N LEU A 113 29.20 -12.67 -6.04
CA LEU A 113 29.50 -11.81 -4.91
C LEU A 113 28.25 -11.17 -4.31
N VAL A 114 27.33 -10.71 -5.16
CA VAL A 114 26.04 -10.15 -4.73
C VAL A 114 25.22 -11.21 -3.98
N ASN A 115 25.16 -12.43 -4.51
CA ASN A 115 24.43 -13.54 -3.89
C ASN A 115 25.03 -13.91 -2.52
N ILE A 116 26.36 -13.91 -2.39
CA ILE A 116 27.06 -14.15 -1.12
C ILE A 116 26.71 -13.07 -0.10
N LEU A 117 26.75 -11.80 -0.50
CA LEU A 117 26.40 -10.66 0.37
C LEU A 117 24.94 -10.75 0.84
N GLN A 118 24.02 -11.00 -0.08
CA GLN A 118 22.59 -11.13 0.23
C GLN A 118 22.30 -12.30 1.16
N SER A 119 22.92 -13.46 0.92
CA SER A 119 22.74 -14.66 1.76
C SER A 119 23.32 -14.47 3.15
N SER A 120 24.50 -13.84 3.25
CA SER A 120 25.15 -13.52 4.52
C SER A 120 24.31 -12.51 5.32
N PHE A 121 23.74 -11.52 4.65
CA PHE A 121 22.82 -10.56 5.24
C PHE A 121 21.54 -11.23 5.74
N ALA A 122 20.90 -12.07 4.92
CA ALA A 122 19.70 -12.81 5.29
C ALA A 122 19.91 -13.73 6.50
N GLY A 123 21.07 -14.37 6.60
CA GLY A 123 21.42 -15.22 7.74
C GLY A 123 21.77 -14.45 9.03
N SER A 124 22.02 -13.14 8.95
CA SER A 124 22.52 -12.32 10.06
C SER A 124 21.57 -11.22 10.53
N ALA A 125 20.61 -10.80 9.71
CA ALA A 125 19.62 -9.79 10.05
C ALA A 125 18.28 -10.41 10.47
N LYS A 126 17.52 -9.67 11.29
CA LYS A 126 16.14 -10.02 11.63
C LYS A 126 15.20 -9.48 10.55
N LYS A 127 14.13 -10.22 10.28
CA LYS A 127 13.00 -9.71 9.49
C LYS A 127 12.24 -8.69 10.34
N SER A 128 11.62 -7.70 9.71
CA SER A 128 10.64 -6.86 10.39
C SER A 128 9.60 -7.76 11.05
N LEU A 129 9.13 -7.40 12.25
CA LEU A 129 7.91 -8.03 12.75
C LEU A 129 6.82 -7.73 11.73
N ALA A 130 6.40 -8.75 10.96
CA ALA A 130 5.01 -8.82 10.57
C ALA A 130 4.23 -8.84 11.88
N GLU A 131 3.12 -8.14 11.96
CA GLU A 131 2.30 -8.01 13.16
C GLU A 131 1.93 -9.39 13.75
N VAL A 132 2.78 -9.98 14.60
CA VAL A 132 2.49 -11.20 15.39
C VAL A 132 1.80 -10.78 16.70
N LEU A 133 0.91 -9.80 16.64
CA LEU A 133 0.06 -9.38 17.76
C LEU A 133 -1.43 -9.61 17.50
N GLU A 134 -1.80 -10.63 16.73
CA GLU A 134 -3.21 -11.05 16.61
C GLU A 134 -3.53 -12.44 17.20
N ASN A 135 -2.57 -13.15 17.82
CA ASN A 135 -2.85 -14.47 18.45
C ASN A 135 -2.74 -14.51 19.99
N LEU A 136 -2.85 -13.37 20.69
CA LEU A 136 -2.92 -13.36 22.17
C LEU A 136 -4.09 -12.54 22.75
N GLY A 137 -5.15 -12.30 21.98
CA GLY A 137 -6.29 -11.47 22.42
C GLY A 137 -7.67 -12.10 22.32
N GLY A 138 -7.79 -13.42 22.12
CA GLY A 138 -9.08 -14.11 22.17
C GLY A 138 -9.43 -14.52 23.60
N ILE A 139 -10.03 -13.60 24.36
CA ILE A 139 -10.91 -13.91 25.50
C ILE A 139 -12.17 -13.07 25.33
#